data_AF-A0A851FRC6-F1
#
_entry.id   AF-A0A851FRC6-F1
#
_cell.length_a   1.000
_cell.length_b   1.000
_cell.length_c   1.000
_cell.angle_alpha   90.00
_cell.angle_beta   90.00
_cell.angle_gamma   90.00
#
_symmetry.space_group_name_H-M   'P 1'
#
loop_
_entity.id
_entity.type
_entity.pdbx_description
1 polymer ?
#
loop_
_entity_poly.entity_id
_entity_poly.type
_entity_poly.pdbx_seq_one_letter_code
_entity_poly.pdbx_strand_id
1 'polypeptide(L)'
;PLSQYKVWVKPGSEQSFLYGNHVLKSGLGRITENTAQYQGVVVYSMADVPLGFGVAAKSTQECRKVDPLAIVVFHQADVGEYVRNEDTLT
;
A
#
# COMPACT_ATOMS: atom_id res chain seq x y z
N PRO A 1 -4.59 18.06 -9.14
CA PRO A 1 -4.15 16.64 -9.13
C PRO A 1 -3.51 16.29 -7.77
N LEU A 2 -4.28 15.71 -6.84
CA LEU A 2 -4.02 15.84 -5.40
C LEU A 2 -3.13 14.75 -4.77
N SER A 3 -2.90 13.60 -5.40
CA SER A 3 -1.92 12.61 -4.91
C SER A 3 -0.83 12.35 -5.94
N GLN A 4 0.38 12.84 -5.65
CA GLN A 4 1.53 12.69 -6.53
C GLN A 4 2.12 11.27 -6.47
N TYR A 5 2.02 10.59 -5.32
CA TYR A 5 2.63 9.27 -5.11
C TYR A 5 1.59 8.21 -4.78
N LYS A 6 1.54 7.17 -5.61
CA LYS A 6 0.57 6.09 -5.56
C LYS A 6 1.26 4.74 -5.66
N VAL A 7 0.66 3.75 -5.01
CA VAL A 7 1.07 2.35 -5.08
C VAL A 7 -0.13 1.50 -5.41
N TRP A 8 0.00 0.59 -6.37
CA TRP A 8 -1.02 -0.39 -6.73
C TRP A 8 -0.61 -1.76 -6.19
N VAL A 9 -1.54 -2.41 -5.50
CA VAL A 9 -1.36 -3.71 -4.86
C VAL A 9 -2.05 -4.79 -5.71
N LYS A 10 -1.37 -5.92 -5.91
CA LYS A 10 -1.93 -7.08 -6.62
C LYS A 10 -3.10 -7.68 -5.84
N PRO A 11 -4.08 -8.33 -6.52
CA PRO A 11 -5.24 -8.91 -5.86
C PRO A 11 -4.92 -9.82 -4.67
N GLY A 12 -3.88 -10.65 -4.77
CA GLY A 12 -3.47 -11.57 -3.68
C GLY A 12 -2.91 -10.88 -2.42
N SER A 13 -2.62 -9.58 -2.47
CA SER A 13 -2.13 -8.80 -1.31
C SER A 13 -3.08 -7.69 -0.90
N GLU A 14 -4.16 -7.47 -1.66
CA GLU A 14 -5.19 -6.48 -1.35
C GLU A 14 -5.88 -6.81 -0.03
N GLN A 15 -6.35 -8.05 0.13
CA GLN A 15 -6.97 -8.52 1.36
C GLN A 15 -6.02 -8.40 2.56
N SER A 16 -4.74 -8.72 2.38
CA SER A 16 -3.73 -8.59 3.45
C SER A 16 -3.60 -7.14 3.92
N PHE A 17 -3.55 -6.18 2.99
CA PHE A 17 -3.49 -4.75 3.30
C PHE A 17 -4.76 -4.26 4.03
N LEU A 18 -5.94 -4.70 3.59
CA LEU A 18 -7.23 -4.41 4.24
C LEU A 18 -7.40 -5.07 5.61
N TYR A 19 -6.50 -5.98 5.99
CA TYR A 19 -6.39 -6.53 7.34
C TYR A 19 -5.31 -5.86 8.20
N GLY A 20 -4.77 -4.72 7.77
CA GLY A 20 -3.78 -3.95 8.53
C GLY A 20 -2.33 -4.37 8.29
N ASN A 21 -2.06 -5.24 7.32
CA ASN A 21 -0.69 -5.69 7.05
C ASN A 21 0.05 -4.75 6.09
N HIS A 22 1.37 -4.78 6.18
CA HIS A 22 2.25 -4.08 5.25
C HIS A 22 2.24 -4.71 3.85
N VAL A 23 2.57 -3.91 2.83
CA VAL A 23 2.70 -4.42 1.47
C VAL A 23 4.10 -4.97 1.28
N LEU A 24 4.17 -6.27 0.94
CA LEU A 24 5.40 -6.94 0.53
C LEU A 24 5.70 -6.69 -0.94
N LYS A 25 6.97 -6.84 -1.33
CA LYS A 25 7.39 -6.67 -2.71
C LYS A 25 6.66 -7.60 -3.68
N SER A 26 6.37 -8.83 -3.27
CA SER A 26 5.59 -9.81 -4.02
C SER A 26 4.19 -9.28 -4.38
N GLY A 27 3.58 -8.52 -3.47
CA GLY A 27 2.28 -7.87 -3.60
C GLY A 27 2.28 -6.54 -4.35
N LEU A 28 3.44 -5.97 -4.64
CA LEU A 28 3.56 -4.71 -5.37
C LEU A 28 3.23 -4.91 -6.86
N GLY A 29 2.18 -4.24 -7.34
CA GLY A 29 1.80 -4.19 -8.76
C GLY A 29 2.48 -3.04 -9.50
N ARG A 30 2.25 -1.80 -9.05
CA ARG A 30 2.84 -0.58 -9.63
C ARG A 30 3.20 0.40 -8.52
N ILE A 31 4.17 1.27 -8.77
CA ILE A 31 4.54 2.38 -7.89
C ILE A 31 4.84 3.59 -8.78
N THR A 32 4.40 4.78 -8.36
CA THR A 32 4.76 6.02 -9.07
C THR A 32 6.28 6.17 -9.13
N GLU A 33 6.80 6.59 -10.28
CA GLU A 33 8.22 6.93 -10.41
C GLU A 33 8.66 8.02 -9.44
N ASN A 34 9.95 8.04 -9.10
CA ASN A 34 10.55 9.00 -8.18
C ASN A 34 9.93 9.04 -6.77
N THR A 35 9.19 8.00 -6.37
CA THR A 35 8.80 7.83 -4.98
C THR A 35 10.06 7.63 -4.14
N ALA A 36 10.34 8.57 -3.25
CA ALA A 36 11.44 8.51 -2.30
C ALA A 36 11.14 7.53 -1.17
N GLN A 37 12.18 7.05 -0.49
CA GLN A 37 12.01 6.32 0.74
C GLN A 37 11.32 7.21 1.79
N TYR A 38 10.42 6.63 2.57
CA TYR A 38 9.58 7.28 3.59
C TYR A 38 8.61 8.33 3.06
N GLN A 39 8.39 8.36 1.74
CA GLN A 39 7.34 9.17 1.13
C GLN A 39 5.96 8.61 1.49
N GLY A 40 5.04 9.48 1.90
CA GLY A 40 3.63 9.14 2.05
C GLY A 40 3.01 8.80 0.69
N VAL A 41 2.29 7.68 0.62
CA VAL A 41 1.66 7.14 -0.59
C VAL A 41 0.20 6.79 -0.36
N VAL A 42 -0.61 6.92 -1.41
CA VAL A 42 -1.97 6.37 -1.43
C VAL A 42 -1.91 4.97 -2.04
N VAL A 43 -2.51 4.01 -1.34
CA VAL A 43 -2.54 2.60 -1.76
C VAL A 43 -3.83 2.34 -2.53
N TYR A 44 -3.71 1.73 -3.70
CA TYR A 44 -4.77 1.40 -4.63
C TYR A 44 -4.81 -0.09 -4.94
N SER A 45 -5.98 -0.62 -5.29
CA SER A 45 -6.10 -1.90 -5.96
C SER A 45 -5.72 -1.77 -7.43
N MET A 46 -5.51 -2.90 -8.12
CA MET A 46 -5.27 -2.89 -9.57
C MET A 46 -6.47 -2.38 -10.41
N ALA A 47 -7.63 -2.18 -9.80
CA ALA A 47 -8.83 -1.60 -10.41
C ALA A 47 -8.99 -0.09 -10.15
N ASP A 48 -7.91 0.59 -9.71
CA ASP A 48 -7.90 2.02 -9.39
C ASP A 48 -8.84 2.43 -8.23
N VAL A 49 -9.18 1.49 -7.35
CA VAL A 49 -9.94 1.76 -6.12
C VAL A 49 -8.97 2.14 -4.99
N PRO A 50 -9.15 3.28 -4.29
CA PRO A 50 -8.31 3.64 -3.15
C PRO A 50 -8.61 2.72 -1.96
N LEU A 51 -7.55 2.09 -1.43
CA LEU A 51 -7.63 1.15 -0.31
C LEU A 51 -7.20 1.77 1.01
N GLY A 52 -6.37 2.82 0.98
CA GLY A 52 -5.88 3.45 2.19
C GLY A 52 -4.59 4.25 1.99
N PHE A 53 -3.88 4.45 3.09
CA PHE A 53 -2.65 5.22 3.17
C PHE A 53 -1.50 4.38 3.67
N GLY A 54 -0.30 4.70 3.19
CA GLY A 54 0.93 4.07 3.63
C GLY A 54 2.13 4.97 3.46
N VAL A 55 3.28 4.46 3.88
CA VAL A 55 4.59 5.10 3.73
C VAL A 55 5.50 4.16 2.94
N ALA A 56 6.12 4.65 1.87
CA ALA A 56 7.06 3.86 1.09
C ALA A 56 8.26 3.44 1.96
N ALA A 57 8.47 2.14 2.16
CA ALA A 57 9.59 1.64 2.95
C ALA A 57 10.93 1.76 2.21
N LYS A 58 10.88 1.94 0.89
CA LYS A 58 12.02 1.97 -0.03
C LYS A 58 11.72 2.91 -1.20
N SER A 59 12.77 3.43 -1.82
CA SER A 59 12.63 4.21 -3.05
C SER A 59 12.15 3.34 -4.22
N THR A 60 11.64 3.98 -5.27
CA THR A 60 11.19 3.29 -6.49
C THR A 60 12.29 2.39 -7.09
N GLN A 61 13.54 2.85 -7.09
CA GLN A 61 14.66 2.10 -7.65
C GLN A 61 15.02 0.89 -6.79
N GLU A 62 15.00 1.03 -5.47
CA GLU A 62 15.26 -0.07 -4.54
C GLU A 62 14.15 -1.13 -4.57
N CYS A 63 12.89 -0.71 -4.69
CA CYS A 63 11.75 -1.60 -4.88
C CYS A 63 11.92 -2.55 -6.07
N ARG A 64 12.80 -2.27 -7.05
CA ARG A 64 13.07 -3.19 -8.18
C ARG A 64 14.10 -4.28 -7.85
N LYS A 65 14.89 -4.10 -6.80
CA LYS A 65 16.06 -4.94 -6.47
C LYS A 65 15.86 -5.82 -5.24
N VAL A 66 14.87 -5.50 -4.40
CA VAL A 66 14.66 -6.20 -3.13
C VAL A 66 13.98 -7.55 -3.28
N ASP A 67 14.20 -8.40 -2.29
CA ASP A 67 13.58 -9.72 -2.15
C ASP A 67 12.03 -9.63 -2.17
N PRO A 68 11.31 -10.60 -2.76
CA PRO A 68 9.85 -10.62 -2.79
C PRO A 68 9.16 -10.51 -1.42
N LEU A 69 9.82 -10.94 -0.33
CA LEU A 69 9.29 -10.88 1.03
C LEU A 69 9.66 -9.56 1.74
N ALA A 70 10.46 -8.70 1.12
CA ALA A 70 10.78 -7.41 1.70
C ALA A 70 9.55 -6.49 1.72
N ILE A 71 9.39 -5.76 2.82
CA ILE A 71 8.37 -4.70 2.95
C ILE A 71 8.74 -3.55 2.00
N VAL A 72 7.76 -3.09 1.22
CA VAL A 72 7.89 -1.96 0.30
C VAL A 72 6.95 -0.80 0.63
N VAL A 73 5.86 -1.06 1.36
CA VAL A 73 4.99 -0.01 1.92
C VAL A 73 4.61 -0.40 3.34
N PHE A 74 4.91 0.50 4.29
CA PHE A 74 4.36 0.44 5.63
C PHE A 74 2.89 0.87 5.59
N HIS A 75 2.03 0.02 6.12
CA HIS A 75 0.61 0.34 6.31
C HIS A 75 0.46 1.46 7.35
N GLN A 76 -0.48 2.37 7.14
CA GLN A 76 -0.83 3.44 8.08
C GLN A 76 -2.33 3.48 8.36
N ALA A 77 -3.16 3.32 7.33
CA ALA A 77 -4.60 3.26 7.45
C ALA A 77 -5.19 2.51 6.25
N ASP A 78 -6.27 1.78 6.43
CA ASP A 78 -6.99 1.09 5.37
C ASP A 78 -8.50 1.19 5.56
N VAL A 79 -9.25 1.11 4.46
CA VAL A 79 -10.72 1.20 4.47
C VAL A 79 -11.39 -0.05 5.07
N GLY A 80 -10.66 -1.15 5.20
CA GLY A 80 -11.15 -2.36 5.87
C GLY A 80 -11.35 -2.17 7.37
N GLU A 81 -10.78 -1.14 7.98
CA GLU A 81 -11.05 -0.78 9.37
C GLU A 81 -12.54 -0.46 9.59
N TYR A 82 -13.19 0.21 8.62
CA TYR A 82 -14.62 0.51 8.70
C TYR A 82 -15.49 -0.75 8.76
N VAL A 83 -15.15 -1.78 7.99
CA VAL A 83 -15.89 -3.04 7.91
C VAL A 83 -15.61 -3.96 9.12
N ARG A 84 -14.45 -3.80 9.77
CA ARG A 84 -14.03 -4.63 10.91
C ARG A 84 -14.51 -4.08 12.26
N ASN A 85 -14.65 -2.77 12.37
CA ASN A 85 -14.91 -2.07 13.64
C ASN A 85 -16.34 -1.53 13.75
N GLU A 86 -17.29 -1.97 12.91
CA GLU A 86 -18.71 -1.55 13.00
C GLU A 86 -19.27 -1.71 14.42
N ASP A 87 -18.92 -2.80 15.12
CA ASP A 87 -19.40 -3.08 16.48
C ASP A 87 -18.84 -2.15 17.58
N THR A 88 -17.75 -1.43 17.31
CA THR A 88 -17.13 -0.50 18.28
C THR A 88 -17.51 0.96 18.06
N LEU A 89 -18.34 1.24 17.07
CA LEU A 89 -18.79 2.59 16.69
C LEU A 89 -20.17 2.97 17.26
N THR A 90 -20.76 2.13 18.12
CA THR A 90 -21.98 2.40 18.90
C THR A 90 -21.68 2.73 20.35
#